data_AF-A0A2G6EUN3-F1
#
_entry.id   AF-A0A2G6EUN3-F1
#
_cell.length_a   1.000
_cell.length_b   1.000
_cell.length_c   1.000
_cell.angle_alpha   90.00
_cell.angle_beta   90.00
_cell.angle_gamma   90.00
#
_symmetry.space_group_name_H-M   'P 1'
#
loop_
_entity.id
_entity.type
_entity.pdbx_description
1 polymer ?
#
loop_
_entity_poly.entity_id
_entity_poly.type
_entity_poly.pdbx_seq_one_letter_code
_entity_poly.pdbx_strand_id
1 'polypeptide(L)'
;MSNFAKKLEHLAFKNLMLETDLIELEENGIDIQHIDTISRKEIVDTDLFEHDILASARKMARFYVYYYAFENSIRSLISGRLEERHGINWWELKAPDGVKANVKKHQTNELDTAMAIRSEDPLCYTNFGELIDIINANWEDFSDTIRSRKSMQSVISQFGKIRNVIAHSCELEEDDIFRLKLLIKDWFRIQS
;
A
#
# COMPACT_ATOMS: atom_id res chain seq x y z
N MET A 1 45.36 26.98 5.23
CA MET A 1 44.36 25.89 5.18
C MET A 1 44.28 25.36 3.75
N SER A 2 44.43 24.04 3.58
CA SER A 2 44.40 23.36 2.27
C SER A 2 43.13 23.70 1.48
N ASN A 3 43.24 23.88 0.17
CA ASN A 3 42.12 24.09 -0.76
C ASN A 3 41.01 23.03 -0.56
N PHE A 4 41.39 21.82 -0.18
CA PHE A 4 40.47 20.74 0.16
C PHE A 4 39.60 21.04 1.38
N ALA A 5 40.16 21.59 2.45
CA ALA A 5 39.42 21.91 3.67
C ALA A 5 38.35 22.98 3.42
N LYS A 6 38.67 24.01 2.62
CA LYS A 6 37.71 25.04 2.20
C LYS A 6 36.58 24.47 1.33
N LYS A 7 36.88 23.51 0.45
CA LYS A 7 35.85 22.82 -0.35
C LYS A 7 34.94 21.96 0.51
N LEU A 8 35.48 21.28 1.51
CA LEU A 8 34.72 20.46 2.44
C LEU A 8 33.78 21.32 3.29
N GLU A 9 34.28 22.44 3.81
CA GLU A 9 33.49 23.42 4.57
C GLU A 9 32.36 24.00 3.73
N HIS A 10 32.64 24.35 2.47
CA HIS A 10 31.63 24.85 1.55
C HIS A 10 30.57 23.81 1.19
N LEU A 11 30.96 22.54 1.04
CA LEU A 11 30.03 21.44 0.83
C LEU A 11 29.14 21.22 2.06
N ALA A 12 29.73 21.24 3.25
CA ALA A 12 28.99 21.09 4.50
C ALA A 12 27.95 22.20 4.69
N PHE A 13 28.34 23.45 4.41
CA PHE A 13 27.42 24.57 4.47
C PHE A 13 26.27 24.46 3.46
N LYS A 14 26.57 24.00 2.24
CA LYS A 14 25.54 23.75 1.22
C LYS A 14 24.56 22.65 1.65
N ASN A 15 25.06 21.57 2.23
CA ASN A 15 24.20 20.51 2.73
C ASN A 15 23.30 21.00 3.86
N LEU A 16 23.82 21.80 4.80
CA LEU A 16 23.01 22.35 5.89
C LEU A 16 21.90 23.29 5.38
N MET A 17 22.21 24.12 4.39
CA MET A 17 21.20 24.99 3.75
C MET A 17 20.15 24.14 3.03
N LEU A 18 20.56 23.11 2.28
CA LEU A 18 19.65 22.18 1.63
C LEU A 18 18.74 21.48 2.65
N GLU A 19 19.27 20.99 3.77
CA GLU A 19 18.46 20.38 4.84
C GLU A 19 17.42 21.35 5.39
N THR A 20 17.80 22.61 5.59
CA THR A 20 16.87 23.65 6.07
C THR A 20 15.74 23.91 5.07
N ASP A 21 16.08 24.05 3.79
CA ASP A 21 15.10 24.27 2.71
C ASP A 21 14.15 23.06 2.57
N LEU A 22 14.69 21.84 2.72
CA LEU A 22 13.91 20.60 2.68
C LEU A 22 12.92 20.53 3.85
N ILE A 23 13.33 20.88 5.06
CA ILE A 23 12.43 20.97 6.22
C ILE A 23 11.29 21.96 5.97
N GLU A 24 11.59 23.14 5.42
CA GLU A 24 10.57 24.15 5.10
C GLU A 24 9.57 23.66 4.05
N LEU A 25 10.01 22.88 3.06
CA LEU A 25 9.11 22.26 2.07
C LEU A 25 8.16 21.23 2.69
N GLU A 26 8.65 20.42 3.66
CA GLU A 26 7.80 19.46 4.40
C GLU A 26 6.77 20.18 5.28
N GLU A 27 7.17 21.24 5.99
CA GLU A 27 6.24 22.05 6.80
C GLU A 27 5.13 22.68 5.95
N ASN A 28 5.44 23.02 4.69
CA ASN A 28 4.49 23.54 3.71
C ASN A 28 3.66 22.45 3.01
N GLY A 29 3.74 21.19 3.45
CA GLY A 29 2.90 20.09 3.01
C GLY A 29 3.40 19.33 1.78
N ILE A 30 4.67 19.51 1.40
CA ILE A 30 5.31 18.72 0.35
C ILE A 30 6.12 17.61 1.01
N ASP A 31 5.55 16.40 1.03
CA ASP A 31 6.24 15.21 1.55
C ASP A 31 7.43 14.84 0.63
N ILE A 32 8.65 15.04 1.14
CA ILE A 32 9.92 14.69 0.49
C ILE A 32 10.65 13.55 1.21
N GLN A 33 10.04 12.96 2.25
CA GLN A 33 10.59 11.85 3.05
C GLN A 33 11.97 12.15 3.66
N HIS A 34 12.26 13.40 4.02
CA HIS A 34 13.54 13.83 4.59
C HIS A 34 13.61 13.64 6.11
N ILE A 35 12.47 13.77 6.80
CA ILE A 35 12.34 13.78 8.26
C ILE A 35 12.75 12.47 8.97
N ASP A 36 12.87 11.34 8.26
CA ASP A 36 13.33 10.06 8.85
C ASP A 36 14.78 10.11 9.37
N THR A 37 15.52 11.19 9.11
CA THR A 37 16.92 11.33 9.56
C THR A 37 17.05 11.89 10.99
N ILE A 38 16.03 12.57 11.55
CA ILE A 38 16.21 13.42 12.75
C ILE A 38 15.51 12.89 14.03
N SER A 39 14.54 11.99 13.95
CA SER A 39 13.83 11.49 15.14
C SER A 39 14.35 10.14 15.68
N ARG A 40 15.60 10.09 16.16
CA ARG A 40 16.14 8.89 16.82
C ARG A 40 15.77 8.83 18.30
N LYS A 41 14.52 8.44 18.56
CA LYS A 41 14.16 7.63 19.75
C LYS A 41 13.37 6.42 19.27
N GLU A 42 13.97 5.67 18.36
CA GLU A 42 13.52 4.30 18.11
C GLU A 42 13.76 3.50 19.40
N ILE A 43 12.70 2.85 19.89
CA ILE A 43 12.78 1.92 21.04
C ILE A 43 13.67 0.71 20.69
N VAL A 44 13.80 0.43 19.39
CA VAL A 44 14.57 -0.66 18.83
C VAL A 44 15.81 -0.08 18.17
N ASP A 45 16.98 -0.49 18.66
CA ASP A 45 18.24 -0.15 18.01
C ASP A 45 18.39 -0.99 16.74
N THR A 46 18.24 -0.35 15.58
CA THR A 46 18.40 -1.02 14.28
C THR A 46 19.83 -1.49 14.04
N ASP A 47 20.82 -0.95 14.75
CA ASP A 47 22.23 -1.31 14.60
C ASP A 47 22.52 -2.74 15.13
N LEU A 48 21.52 -3.38 15.76
CA LEU A 48 21.56 -4.80 16.15
C LEU A 48 21.39 -5.78 14.98
N PHE A 49 20.93 -5.31 13.81
CA PHE A 49 20.71 -6.15 12.63
C PHE A 49 21.90 -6.10 11.67
N GLU A 50 22.08 -7.18 10.89
CA GLU A 50 23.09 -7.21 9.83
C GLU A 50 22.80 -6.15 8.76
N HIS A 51 23.86 -5.51 8.27
CA HIS A 51 23.74 -4.36 7.38
C HIS A 51 23.05 -4.70 6.05
N ASP A 52 23.31 -5.87 5.51
CA ASP A 52 22.68 -6.40 4.30
C ASP A 52 21.18 -6.65 4.49
N ILE A 53 20.77 -7.22 5.62
CA ILE A 53 19.34 -7.37 5.97
C ILE A 53 18.64 -6.02 6.01
N LEU A 54 19.25 -5.00 6.65
CA LEU A 54 18.69 -3.65 6.70
C LEU A 54 18.63 -2.99 5.31
N ALA A 55 19.65 -3.19 4.48
CA ALA A 55 19.66 -2.67 3.12
C ALA A 55 18.52 -3.26 2.28
N SER A 56 18.31 -4.58 2.36
CA SER A 56 17.21 -5.28 1.70
C SER A 56 15.84 -4.85 2.24
N ALA A 57 15.69 -4.70 3.56
CA ALA A 57 14.47 -4.22 4.17
C ALA A 57 14.10 -2.80 3.70
N ARG A 58 15.05 -1.86 3.68
CA ARG A 58 14.85 -0.50 3.15
C ARG A 58 14.47 -0.51 1.68
N LYS A 59 15.13 -1.34 0.87
CA LYS A 59 14.79 -1.56 -0.54
C LYS A 59 13.36 -2.10 -0.71
N MET A 60 12.89 -2.95 0.20
CA MET A 60 11.56 -3.55 0.14
C MET A 60 10.45 -2.65 0.69
N ALA A 61 10.74 -1.77 1.65
CA ALA A 61 9.78 -0.87 2.30
C ALA A 61 9.01 0.01 1.28
N ARG A 62 9.67 0.50 0.23
CA ARG A 62 8.99 1.28 -0.82
C ARG A 62 7.89 0.50 -1.56
N PHE A 63 7.99 -0.82 -1.64
CA PHE A 63 6.93 -1.63 -2.26
C PHE A 63 5.75 -1.85 -1.32
N TYR A 64 5.95 -1.71 -0.01
CA TYR A 64 4.86 -1.66 0.97
C TYR A 64 3.89 -0.53 0.62
N VAL A 65 4.44 0.66 0.37
CA VAL A 65 3.66 1.85 0.00
C VAL A 65 2.77 1.56 -1.21
N TYR A 66 3.33 0.94 -2.26
CA TYR A 66 2.57 0.64 -3.48
C TYR A 66 1.44 -0.35 -3.24
N TYR A 67 1.70 -1.47 -2.54
CA TYR A 67 0.64 -2.45 -2.34
C TYR A 67 -0.42 -1.95 -1.37
N TYR A 68 -0.03 -1.22 -0.32
CA TYR A 68 -0.96 -0.65 0.63
C TYR A 68 -1.90 0.34 -0.06
N ALA A 69 -1.35 1.27 -0.84
CA ALA A 69 -2.13 2.24 -1.60
C ALA A 69 -3.05 1.56 -2.62
N PHE A 70 -2.54 0.56 -3.35
CA PHE A 70 -3.30 -0.15 -4.36
C PHE A 70 -4.50 -0.92 -3.75
N GLU A 71 -4.25 -1.71 -2.71
CA GLU A 71 -5.28 -2.51 -2.03
C GLU A 71 -6.39 -1.62 -1.46
N ASN A 72 -6.01 -0.54 -0.77
CA ASN A 72 -6.99 0.38 -0.19
C ASN A 72 -7.71 1.23 -1.25
N SER A 73 -7.08 1.54 -2.38
CA SER A 73 -7.78 2.20 -3.49
C SER A 73 -8.89 1.33 -4.09
N ILE A 74 -8.69 0.01 -4.18
CA ILE A 74 -9.71 -0.94 -4.64
C ILE A 74 -10.84 -1.03 -3.61
N ARG A 75 -10.52 -1.11 -2.32
CA ARG A 75 -11.53 -1.11 -1.25
C ARG A 75 -12.37 0.18 -1.26
N SER A 76 -11.71 1.33 -1.42
CA SER A 76 -12.39 2.63 -1.52
C SER A 76 -13.30 2.71 -2.74
N LEU A 77 -12.88 2.17 -3.89
CA LEU A 77 -13.72 2.10 -5.08
C LEU A 77 -14.97 1.23 -4.85
N ILE A 78 -14.80 0.06 -4.23
CA ILE A 78 -15.92 -0.87 -3.97
C ILE A 78 -16.91 -0.27 -2.99
N SER A 79 -16.43 0.20 -1.83
CA SER A 79 -17.27 0.82 -0.80
C SER A 79 -18.01 2.04 -1.35
N GLY A 80 -17.30 2.97 -1.99
CA GLY A 80 -17.90 4.18 -2.55
C GLY A 80 -18.98 3.87 -3.60
N ARG A 81 -18.70 2.95 -4.54
CA ARG A 81 -19.65 2.63 -5.62
C ARG A 81 -20.89 1.87 -5.12
N LEU A 82 -20.71 0.92 -4.21
CA LEU A 82 -21.83 0.11 -3.71
C LEU A 82 -22.66 0.86 -2.67
N GLU A 83 -22.05 1.72 -1.87
CA GLU A 83 -22.76 2.61 -0.96
C GLU A 83 -23.59 3.64 -1.73
N GLU A 84 -23.04 4.23 -2.81
CA GLU A 84 -23.78 5.17 -3.68
C GLU A 84 -25.04 4.52 -4.29
N ARG A 85 -24.94 3.27 -4.75
CA ARG A 85 -26.02 2.61 -5.49
C ARG A 85 -27.01 1.84 -4.62
N HIS A 86 -26.57 1.29 -3.50
CA HIS A 86 -27.37 0.38 -2.64
C HIS A 86 -27.49 0.86 -1.19
N GLY A 87 -26.90 2.00 -0.84
CA GLY A 87 -26.92 2.58 0.49
C GLY A 87 -25.95 1.91 1.47
N ILE A 88 -25.99 2.36 2.73
CA ILE A 88 -25.06 1.94 3.81
C ILE A 88 -25.09 0.41 4.04
N ASN A 89 -26.24 -0.23 3.83
CA ASN A 89 -26.41 -1.68 4.03
C ASN A 89 -25.99 -2.52 2.80
N TRP A 90 -25.23 -1.95 1.86
CA TRP A 90 -24.81 -2.66 0.65
C TRP A 90 -24.07 -3.96 0.96
N TRP A 91 -23.28 -4.02 2.03
CA TRP A 91 -22.50 -5.21 2.40
C TRP A 91 -23.42 -6.43 2.56
N GLU A 92 -24.50 -6.31 3.33
CA GLU A 92 -25.44 -7.41 3.56
C GLU A 92 -26.21 -7.80 2.29
N LEU A 93 -26.50 -6.82 1.44
CA LEU A 93 -27.35 -6.97 0.25
C LEU A 93 -26.60 -7.49 -0.98
N LYS A 94 -25.33 -7.13 -1.14
CA LYS A 94 -24.58 -7.23 -2.40
C LYS A 94 -23.27 -8.00 -2.29
N ALA A 95 -22.69 -8.13 -1.09
CA ALA A 95 -21.51 -8.97 -0.94
C ALA A 95 -21.88 -10.46 -1.07
N PRO A 96 -21.11 -11.27 -1.81
CA PRO A 96 -21.38 -12.71 -1.95
C PRO A 96 -21.38 -13.43 -0.58
N ASP A 97 -22.26 -14.41 -0.40
CA ASP A 97 -22.38 -15.12 0.89
C ASP A 97 -21.10 -15.83 1.32
N GLY A 98 -20.33 -16.37 0.38
CA GLY A 98 -19.03 -16.97 0.66
C GLY A 98 -18.03 -15.96 1.23
N VAL A 99 -18.02 -14.74 0.70
CA VAL A 99 -17.15 -13.65 1.17
C VAL A 99 -17.60 -13.18 2.56
N LYS A 100 -18.90 -12.98 2.77
CA LYS A 100 -19.47 -12.62 4.09
C LYS A 100 -19.12 -13.66 5.16
N ALA A 101 -19.23 -14.95 4.83
CA ALA A 101 -18.89 -16.03 5.74
C ALA A 101 -17.41 -16.04 6.13
N ASN A 102 -16.51 -15.83 5.17
CA ASN A 102 -15.07 -15.74 5.44
C ASN A 102 -14.72 -14.53 6.30
N VAL A 103 -15.24 -13.34 5.96
CA VAL A 103 -15.02 -12.12 6.75
C VAL A 103 -15.51 -12.30 8.18
N LYS A 104 -16.73 -12.83 8.37
CA LYS A 104 -17.29 -13.09 9.70
C LYS A 104 -16.42 -14.07 10.50
N LYS A 105 -15.89 -15.10 9.85
CA LYS A 105 -14.95 -16.05 10.47
C LYS A 105 -13.67 -15.33 10.92
N HIS A 106 -13.09 -14.47 10.07
CA HIS A 106 -11.89 -13.72 10.42
C HIS A 106 -12.12 -12.74 11.57
N GLN A 107 -13.24 -12.01 11.58
CA GLN A 107 -13.62 -11.11 12.67
C GLN A 107 -13.84 -11.88 13.99
N THR A 108 -14.55 -13.01 13.94
CA THR A 108 -14.77 -13.85 15.13
C THR A 108 -13.45 -14.36 15.70
N ASN A 109 -12.56 -14.86 14.84
CA ASN A 109 -11.24 -15.33 15.27
C ASN A 109 -10.38 -14.21 15.90
N GLU A 110 -10.53 -12.96 15.43
CA GLU A 110 -9.78 -11.82 15.98
C GLU A 110 -10.32 -11.39 17.35
N LEU A 111 -11.64 -11.52 17.59
CA LEU A 111 -12.27 -11.29 18.89
C LEU A 111 -11.79 -12.26 19.98
N ASP A 112 -11.40 -13.47 19.60
CA ASP A 112 -10.83 -14.46 20.52
C ASP A 112 -9.37 -14.15 20.92
N THR A 113 -8.77 -13.10 20.36
CA THR A 113 -7.40 -12.68 20.68
C THR A 113 -7.37 -11.49 21.64
N ALA A 114 -6.28 -11.33 22.40
CA ALA A 114 -6.04 -10.14 23.22
C ALA A 114 -5.54 -8.94 22.41
N MET A 115 -5.55 -9.02 21.08
CA MET A 115 -5.07 -7.97 20.19
C MET A 115 -6.17 -6.96 19.88
N ALA A 116 -5.77 -5.78 19.42
CA ALA A 116 -6.74 -4.78 18.95
C ALA A 116 -7.50 -5.31 17.72
N ILE A 117 -8.78 -4.95 17.64
CA ILE A 117 -9.59 -5.19 16.45
C ILE A 117 -9.03 -4.31 15.32
N ARG A 118 -8.81 -4.91 14.15
CA ARG A 118 -8.14 -4.24 13.03
C ARG A 118 -8.95 -3.13 12.39
N SER A 119 -10.25 -3.35 12.23
CA SER A 119 -11.17 -2.41 11.59
C SER A 119 -12.62 -2.80 11.83
N GLU A 120 -13.53 -1.83 11.76
CA GLU A 120 -14.96 -2.08 11.68
C GLU A 120 -15.42 -2.37 10.23
N ASP A 121 -14.65 -1.92 9.24
CA ASP A 121 -14.96 -2.14 7.82
C ASP A 121 -14.72 -3.61 7.41
N PRO A 122 -15.75 -4.33 6.94
CA PRO A 122 -15.61 -5.72 6.51
C PRO A 122 -14.61 -5.89 5.34
N LEU A 123 -14.42 -4.86 4.50
CA LEU A 123 -13.44 -4.93 3.40
C LEU A 123 -12.00 -5.07 3.91
N CYS A 124 -11.67 -4.60 5.12
CA CYS A 124 -10.36 -4.81 5.73
C CYS A 124 -10.03 -6.29 6.04
N TYR A 125 -11.05 -7.16 6.03
CA TYR A 125 -10.91 -8.61 6.24
C TYR A 125 -10.92 -9.40 4.93
N THR A 126 -11.01 -8.73 3.79
CA THR A 126 -11.05 -9.37 2.47
C THR A 126 -9.65 -9.45 1.84
N ASN A 127 -9.44 -10.50 1.04
CA ASN A 127 -8.28 -10.66 0.16
C ASN A 127 -8.58 -10.24 -1.29
N PHE A 128 -7.55 -10.14 -2.14
CA PHE A 128 -7.71 -9.74 -3.55
C PHE A 128 -8.67 -10.63 -4.37
N GLY A 129 -8.75 -11.94 -4.07
CA GLY A 129 -9.71 -12.83 -4.71
C GLY A 129 -11.15 -12.50 -4.31
N GLU A 130 -11.38 -12.22 -3.04
CA GLU A 130 -12.70 -11.83 -2.53
C GLU A 130 -13.13 -10.44 -3.03
N LEU A 131 -12.18 -9.50 -3.18
CA LEU A 131 -12.44 -8.21 -3.83
C LEU A 131 -12.86 -8.39 -5.29
N ILE A 132 -12.20 -9.29 -6.03
CA ILE A 132 -12.60 -9.68 -7.39
C ILE A 132 -14.02 -10.27 -7.38
N ASP A 133 -14.34 -11.14 -6.43
CA ASP A 133 -15.66 -11.78 -6.32
C ASP A 133 -16.77 -10.77 -6.04
N ILE A 134 -16.52 -9.78 -5.17
CA ILE A 134 -17.46 -8.68 -4.91
C ILE A 134 -17.72 -7.86 -6.18
N ILE A 135 -16.67 -7.43 -6.90
CA ILE A 135 -16.82 -6.67 -8.14
C ILE A 135 -17.55 -7.50 -9.21
N ASN A 136 -17.23 -8.80 -9.29
CA ASN A 136 -17.83 -9.73 -10.25
C ASN A 136 -19.33 -9.96 -10.03
N ALA A 137 -19.74 -10.10 -8.77
CA ALA A 137 -21.14 -10.31 -8.41
C ALA A 137 -22.00 -9.06 -8.69
N ASN A 138 -21.37 -7.89 -8.65
CA ASN A 138 -22.02 -6.59 -8.83
C ASN A 138 -21.55 -5.88 -10.11
N TRP A 139 -21.19 -6.63 -11.15
CA TRP A 139 -20.51 -6.09 -12.34
C TRP A 139 -21.25 -4.93 -13.01
N GLU A 140 -22.59 -4.97 -13.03
CA GLU A 140 -23.42 -3.91 -13.61
C GLU A 140 -23.16 -2.54 -12.97
N ASP A 141 -22.88 -2.50 -11.66
CA ASP A 141 -22.59 -1.29 -10.90
C ASP A 141 -21.22 -0.69 -11.20
N PHE A 142 -20.29 -1.49 -11.74
CA PHE A 142 -18.92 -1.08 -12.06
C PHE A 142 -18.67 -0.92 -13.57
N SER A 143 -19.63 -1.30 -14.40
CA SER A 143 -19.46 -1.36 -15.87
C SER A 143 -19.24 0.00 -16.55
N ASP A 144 -19.62 1.09 -15.88
CA ASP A 144 -19.37 2.47 -16.29
C ASP A 144 -17.98 2.99 -15.92
N THR A 145 -17.30 2.30 -15.01
CA THR A 145 -16.02 2.72 -14.41
C THR A 145 -14.88 1.81 -14.85
N ILE A 146 -15.15 0.51 -14.95
CA ILE A 146 -14.16 -0.51 -15.27
C ILE A 146 -14.45 -1.04 -16.66
N ARG A 147 -13.57 -0.73 -17.61
CA ARG A 147 -13.75 -1.06 -19.04
C ARG A 147 -13.90 -2.54 -19.34
N SER A 148 -13.26 -3.41 -18.55
CA SER A 148 -13.19 -4.84 -18.83
C SER A 148 -13.08 -5.68 -17.57
N ARG A 149 -14.07 -6.55 -17.36
CA ARG A 149 -14.11 -7.52 -16.26
C ARG A 149 -12.89 -8.45 -16.29
N LYS A 150 -12.53 -8.96 -17.47
CA LYS A 150 -11.39 -9.87 -17.65
C LYS A 150 -10.06 -9.17 -17.35
N SER A 151 -9.91 -7.91 -17.77
CA SER A 151 -8.70 -7.14 -17.51
C SER A 151 -8.55 -6.82 -16.02
N MET A 152 -9.65 -6.41 -15.36
CA MET A 152 -9.69 -6.20 -13.91
C MET A 152 -9.25 -7.45 -13.13
N GLN A 153 -9.88 -8.60 -13.42
CA GLN A 153 -9.54 -9.87 -12.77
C GLN A 153 -8.06 -10.21 -12.94
N SER A 154 -7.54 -10.06 -14.16
CA SER A 154 -6.14 -10.33 -14.48
C SER A 154 -5.18 -9.43 -13.69
N VAL A 155 -5.46 -8.12 -13.66
CA VAL A 155 -4.61 -7.13 -12.97
C VAL A 155 -4.58 -7.40 -11.47
N ILE A 156 -5.77 -7.50 -10.85
CA ILE A 156 -5.86 -7.71 -9.39
C ILE A 156 -5.25 -9.06 -8.99
N SER A 157 -5.49 -10.13 -9.75
CA SER A 157 -4.94 -11.46 -9.45
C SER A 157 -3.42 -11.50 -9.56
N GLN A 158 -2.85 -10.89 -10.60
CA GLN A 158 -1.39 -10.82 -10.77
C GLN A 158 -0.75 -9.95 -9.69
N PHE A 159 -1.39 -8.84 -9.32
CA PHE A 159 -0.92 -7.98 -8.25
C PHE A 159 -0.87 -8.72 -6.91
N GLY A 160 -1.93 -9.48 -6.59
CA GLY A 160 -1.98 -10.29 -5.38
C GLY A 160 -0.83 -11.31 -5.26
N LYS A 161 -0.38 -11.89 -6.39
CA LYS A 161 0.77 -12.80 -6.40
C LYS A 161 2.07 -12.10 -6.00
N ILE A 162 2.33 -10.91 -6.55
CA ILE A 162 3.54 -10.14 -6.21
C ILE A 162 3.46 -9.65 -4.76
N ARG A 163 2.29 -9.16 -4.33
CA ARG A 163 2.05 -8.72 -2.94
C ARG A 163 2.32 -9.85 -1.94
N ASN A 164 1.98 -11.09 -2.24
CA ASN A 164 2.27 -12.23 -1.35
C ASN A 164 3.76 -12.40 -1.09
N VAL A 165 4.62 -12.22 -2.11
CA VAL A 165 6.08 -12.28 -1.95
C VAL A 165 6.55 -11.21 -0.96
N ILE A 166 6.04 -9.97 -1.11
CA ILE A 166 6.36 -8.85 -0.20
C ILE A 166 5.90 -9.17 1.23
N ALA A 167 4.70 -9.72 1.41
CA ALA A 167 4.14 -10.03 2.73
C ALA A 167 4.86 -11.18 3.45
N HIS A 168 5.60 -12.02 2.73
CA HIS A 168 6.47 -13.05 3.29
C HIS A 168 7.92 -12.55 3.51
N SER A 169 8.15 -11.23 3.47
CA SER A 169 9.46 -10.60 3.66
C SER A 169 10.54 -11.10 2.70
N CYS A 170 10.13 -11.48 1.48
CA CYS A 170 11.04 -11.89 0.42
C CYS A 170 11.40 -10.71 -0.49
N GLU A 171 12.60 -10.74 -1.07
CA GLU A 171 12.98 -9.80 -2.11
C GLU A 171 12.25 -10.07 -3.43
N LEU A 172 11.95 -8.99 -4.15
CA LEU A 172 11.41 -9.06 -5.50
C LEU A 172 12.55 -9.04 -6.52
N GLU A 173 12.43 -9.90 -7.53
CA GLU A 173 13.23 -9.86 -8.75
C GLU A 173 12.91 -8.61 -9.59
N GLU A 174 13.84 -8.17 -10.43
CA GLU A 174 13.67 -6.97 -11.26
C GLU A 174 12.44 -7.05 -12.17
N ASP A 175 12.17 -8.22 -12.75
CA ASP A 175 11.01 -8.48 -13.59
C ASP A 175 9.69 -8.34 -12.82
N ASP A 176 9.65 -8.75 -11.55
CA ASP A 176 8.47 -8.61 -10.70
C ASP A 176 8.27 -7.17 -10.24
N ILE A 177 9.35 -6.43 -9.99
CA ILE A 177 9.29 -4.99 -9.71
C ILE A 177 8.71 -4.24 -10.93
N PHE A 178 9.18 -4.58 -12.14
CA PHE A 178 8.66 -3.99 -13.36
C PHE A 178 7.17 -4.33 -13.56
N ARG A 179 6.81 -5.61 -13.38
CA ARG A 179 5.44 -6.09 -13.47
C ARG A 179 4.52 -5.41 -12.46
N LEU A 180 4.95 -5.23 -11.21
CA LEU A 180 4.20 -4.52 -10.16
C LEU A 180 3.83 -3.10 -10.62
N LYS A 181 4.81 -2.34 -11.10
CA LYS A 181 4.59 -0.96 -11.57
C LYS A 181 3.68 -0.91 -12.80
N LEU A 182 3.81 -1.88 -13.71
CA LEU A 182 2.96 -1.96 -14.89
C LEU A 182 1.51 -2.28 -14.52
N LEU A 183 1.28 -3.22 -13.59
CA LEU A 183 -0.05 -3.59 -13.13
C LEU A 183 -0.79 -2.40 -12.48
N ILE A 184 -0.07 -1.57 -11.71
CA ILE A 184 -0.65 -0.34 -11.15
C ILE A 184 -1.08 0.62 -12.27
N LYS A 185 -0.24 0.82 -13.30
CA LYS A 185 -0.60 1.66 -14.45
C LYS A 185 -1.78 1.08 -15.24
N ASP A 186 -1.82 -0.23 -15.41
CA ASP A 186 -2.90 -0.91 -16.11
C ASP A 186 -4.23 -0.78 -15.36
N TRP A 187 -4.22 -0.88 -14.03
CA TRP A 187 -5.39 -0.63 -13.19
C TRP A 187 -6.01 0.75 -13.44
N PHE A 188 -5.21 1.82 -13.38
CA PHE A 188 -5.73 3.17 -13.62
C PHE A 188 -6.18 3.39 -15.07
N ARG A 189 -5.60 2.66 -16.03
CA ARG A 189 -6.04 2.68 -17.44
C ARG A 189 -7.38 1.96 -17.64
N ILE A 190 -7.68 0.93 -16.86
CA ILE A 190 -8.97 0.22 -16.96
C ILE A 190 -10.08 0.89 -16.16
N GLN A 191 -9.74 1.69 -15.13
CA GLN A 191 -10.68 2.47 -14.31
C GLN A 191 -11.14 3.79 -14.98
N SER A 192 -10.56 4.13 -16.13
CA SER A 192 -10.86 5.37 -16.89
C SER A 192 -11.92 5.20 -17.97
#